data_AF-A0A7X7R179-F1
#
_entry.id   AF-A0A7X7R179-F1
#
_cell.length_a   1.000
_cell.length_b   1.000
_cell.length_c   1.000
_cell.angle_alpha   90.00
_cell.angle_beta   90.00
_cell.angle_gamma   90.00
#
_symmetry.space_group_name_H-M   'P 1'
#
loop_
_entity.id
_entity.type
_entity.pdbx_description
1 polymer ?
#
loop_
_entity_poly.entity_id
_entity_poly.type
_entity_poly.pdbx_seq_one_letter_code
_entity_poly.pdbx_strand_id
1 'polypeptide(L)'
;MEFVEFLNPVDPEKTGLGKLEHPLMLGRQIKIYTNEGGFPSLEGIDLAIIGIGEDRCAFKNQGCGLAPDYVRSNFYRLFQGPYSVKMADLGN
;
A
#
# COMPACT_ATOMS: atom_id res chain seq x y z
N MET A 1 -3.44 10.58 20.85
CA MET A 1 -3.53 10.74 19.40
C MET A 1 -2.45 9.83 18.84
N GLU A 2 -2.88 8.72 18.26
CA GLU A 2 -1.98 7.67 17.76
C GLU A 2 -1.67 7.93 16.28
N PHE A 3 -0.49 7.51 15.82
CA PHE A 3 -0.05 7.75 14.44
C PHE A 3 -1.03 7.20 13.38
N VAL A 4 -1.65 6.04 13.65
CA VAL A 4 -2.64 5.43 12.77
C VAL A 4 -3.88 6.30 12.55
N GLU A 5 -4.20 7.22 13.45
CA GLU A 5 -5.35 8.13 13.32
C GLU A 5 -5.21 9.13 12.17
N PHE A 6 -3.99 9.28 11.63
CA PHE A 6 -3.71 10.11 10.46
C PHE A 6 -3.74 9.36 9.13
N LEU A 7 -3.96 8.04 9.17
CA LEU A 7 -3.86 7.15 8.01
C LEU A 7 -5.21 6.55 7.66
N ASN A 8 -5.42 6.35 6.37
CA ASN A 8 -6.59 5.69 5.81
C ASN A 8 -6.20 4.30 5.30
N PRO A 9 -7.00 3.27 5.58
CA PRO A 9 -6.71 1.92 5.09
C PRO A 9 -6.75 1.85 3.56
N VAL A 10 -5.93 0.96 3.00
CA VAL A 10 -5.91 0.66 1.58
C VAL A 10 -7.24 0.02 1.17
N ASP A 11 -7.81 0.51 0.08
CA ASP A 11 -8.99 -0.05 -0.57
C ASP A 11 -8.58 -1.22 -1.50
N PRO A 12 -8.99 -2.47 -1.18
CA PRO A 12 -8.62 -3.64 -1.99
C PRO A 12 -9.19 -3.62 -3.41
N GLU A 13 -10.33 -2.96 -3.63
CA GLU A 13 -10.97 -2.89 -4.94
C GLU A 13 -10.19 -1.94 -5.86
N LYS A 14 -9.82 -0.76 -5.36
CA LYS A 14 -9.04 0.25 -6.12
C LYS A 14 -7.64 -0.22 -6.46
N THR A 15 -7.02 -0.97 -5.56
CA THR A 15 -5.64 -1.46 -5.73
C THR A 15 -5.56 -2.82 -6.43
N GLY A 16 -6.70 -3.47 -6.69
CA GLY A 16 -6.74 -4.81 -7.28
C GLY A 16 -6.17 -5.90 -6.37
N LEU A 17 -5.99 -5.62 -5.07
CA LEU A 17 -5.44 -6.55 -4.08
C LEU A 17 -6.27 -7.84 -3.99
N GLY A 18 -7.60 -7.73 -4.09
CA GLY A 18 -8.49 -8.90 -4.11
C GLY A 18 -8.36 -9.79 -5.35
N LYS A 19 -7.71 -9.30 -6.43
CA LYS A 19 -7.56 -9.99 -7.72
C LYS A 19 -6.21 -10.68 -7.88
N LEU A 20 -5.34 -10.66 -6.87
CA LEU A 20 -4.03 -11.30 -6.95
C LEU A 20 -4.16 -12.82 -6.86
N GLU A 21 -3.81 -13.53 -7.92
CA GLU A 21 -4.05 -14.98 -8.02
C GLU A 21 -2.90 -15.83 -7.48
N HIS A 22 -1.67 -15.29 -7.45
CA HIS A 22 -0.48 -16.06 -7.11
C HIS A 22 0.10 -15.65 -5.75
N PRO A 23 0.45 -16.60 -4.85
CA PRO A 23 0.96 -16.28 -3.53
C PRO A 23 2.26 -15.46 -3.57
N LEU A 24 3.14 -15.69 -4.55
CA LEU A 24 4.39 -14.92 -4.69
C LEU A 24 4.22 -13.49 -5.22
N MET A 25 3.01 -13.03 -5.54
CA MET A 25 2.79 -11.63 -5.90
C MET A 25 3.01 -10.74 -4.67
N LEU A 26 3.67 -9.59 -4.84
CA LEU A 26 4.08 -8.74 -3.72
C LEU A 26 2.90 -8.33 -2.84
N GLY A 27 1.74 -8.03 -3.39
CA GLY A 27 0.56 -7.69 -2.58
C GLY A 27 0.07 -8.84 -1.68
N ARG A 28 0.47 -10.09 -1.94
CA ARG A 28 0.21 -11.25 -1.06
C ARG A 28 1.30 -11.46 -0.01
N GLN A 29 2.44 -10.78 -0.14
CA GLN A 29 3.61 -10.90 0.73
C GLN A 29 3.75 -9.73 1.72
N ILE A 30 3.15 -8.58 1.41
CA ILE A 30 3.18 -7.37 2.23
C ILE A 30 2.10 -7.43 3.32
N LYS A 31 2.41 -6.95 4.53
CA LYS A 31 1.39 -6.69 5.57
C LYS A 31 0.68 -5.37 5.27
N ILE A 32 -0.55 -5.41 4.78
CA ILE A 32 -1.25 -4.21 4.28
C ILE A 32 -2.31 -3.78 5.29
N TYR A 33 -2.32 -2.49 5.65
CA TYR A 33 -3.42 -1.89 6.40
C TYR A 33 -4.67 -1.84 5.51
N THR A 34 -5.68 -2.64 5.85
CA THR A 34 -7.02 -2.61 5.24
C THR A 34 -8.09 -2.52 6.33
N ASN A 35 -9.33 -2.18 5.95
CA ASN A 35 -10.45 -2.17 6.90
C ASN A 35 -10.68 -3.54 7.56
N GLU A 36 -10.50 -4.63 6.80
CA GLU A 36 -10.70 -5.99 7.29
C GLU A 36 -9.48 -6.52 8.08
N GLY A 37 -8.27 -6.15 7.65
CA GLY A 37 -7.01 -6.65 8.21
C GLY A 37 -6.47 -5.82 9.38
N GLY A 38 -6.97 -4.60 9.57
CA GLY A 38 -6.49 -3.67 10.59
C GLY A 38 -5.05 -3.19 10.35
N PHE A 39 -4.56 -2.33 11.24
CA PHE A 39 -3.21 -1.76 11.11
C PHE A 39 -2.14 -2.82 11.43
N PRO A 40 -1.12 -3.00 10.58
CA PRO A 40 -0.13 -4.05 10.78
C PRO A 40 0.87 -3.72 11.88
N SER A 41 1.33 -4.73 12.63
CA SER A 41 2.50 -4.57 13.49
C SER A 41 3.76 -4.30 12.65
N LEU A 42 4.52 -3.29 13.05
CA LEU A 42 5.76 -2.86 12.41
C LEU A 42 7.01 -3.55 12.97
N GLU A 43 6.85 -4.42 13.96
CA GLU A 43 7.96 -5.15 14.54
C GLU A 43 8.65 -6.04 13.49
N GLY A 44 9.94 -5.80 13.29
CA GLY A 44 10.77 -6.53 12.32
C GLY A 44 10.42 -6.27 10.86
N ILE A 45 9.72 -5.17 10.53
CA ILE A 45 9.53 -4.70 9.15
C ILE A 45 10.78 -3.94 8.70
N ASP A 46 11.28 -4.27 7.52
CA ASP A 46 12.47 -3.66 6.91
C ASP A 46 12.10 -2.43 6.06
N LEU A 47 10.90 -2.45 5.44
CA LEU A 47 10.43 -1.40 4.55
C LEU A 47 8.93 -1.15 4.76
N ALA A 48 8.56 0.12 4.89
CA ALA A 48 7.17 0.56 4.98
C ALA A 48 6.80 1.44 3.78
N ILE A 49 5.59 1.26 3.26
CA ILE A 49 4.98 2.07 2.20
C ILE A 49 3.91 2.95 2.85
N ILE A 50 3.90 4.23 2.50
CA ILE A 50 2.86 5.19 2.87
C ILE A 50 2.46 5.98 1.63
N GLY A 51 1.15 6.09 1.38
CA GLY A 51 0.61 6.75 0.20
C GLY A 51 0.14 8.17 0.51
N ILE A 52 0.88 9.18 0.06
CA ILE A 52 0.46 10.57 0.27
C ILE A 52 -0.41 11.02 -0.89
N GLY A 53 -1.73 11.04 -0.69
CA GLY A 53 -2.71 11.47 -1.68
C GLY A 53 -2.83 12.99 -1.85
N GLU A 54 -1.72 13.71 -1.83
CA GLU A 54 -1.69 15.16 -1.94
C GLU A 54 -1.78 15.61 -3.40
N ASP A 55 -2.73 16.49 -3.71
CA ASP A 55 -2.86 17.13 -5.02
C ASP A 55 -3.16 18.63 -4.96
N ARG A 56 -3.18 19.23 -3.77
CA ARG A 56 -3.32 20.67 -3.61
C ARG A 56 -2.13 21.36 -4.25
N CYS A 57 -2.40 22.48 -4.91
CA CYS A 57 -1.40 23.24 -5.67
C CYS A 57 -0.72 22.44 -6.80
N ALA A 58 -1.32 21.33 -7.27
CA ALA A 58 -0.80 20.55 -8.40
C ALA A 58 -1.00 21.26 -9.74
N PHE A 59 -0.16 22.26 -10.04
CA PHE A 59 -0.18 22.96 -11.31
C PHE A 59 0.19 22.03 -12.47
N LYS A 60 -0.75 21.84 -13.41
CA LYS A 60 -0.63 20.91 -14.56
C LYS A 60 -0.41 19.44 -14.15
N ASN A 61 -0.80 19.05 -12.94
CA ASN A 61 -0.68 17.67 -12.45
C ASN A 61 -1.89 17.27 -11.58
N GLN A 62 -3.06 17.81 -11.88
CA GLN A 62 -4.29 17.55 -11.12
C GLN A 62 -4.60 16.05 -11.10
N GLY A 63 -5.06 15.55 -9.94
CA GLY A 63 -5.32 14.12 -9.74
C GLY A 63 -4.08 13.30 -9.37
N CYS A 64 -2.89 13.90 -9.20
CA CYS A 64 -1.70 13.18 -8.73
C CYS A 64 -1.88 12.56 -7.34
N GLY A 65 -2.82 13.04 -6.54
CA GLY A 65 -3.20 12.42 -5.27
C GLY A 65 -3.78 11.00 -5.42
N LEU A 66 -4.18 10.59 -6.62
CA LEU A 66 -4.58 9.21 -6.92
C LEU A 66 -3.39 8.28 -7.16
N ALA A 67 -2.17 8.82 -7.30
CA ALA A 67 -0.98 8.06 -7.62
C ALA A 67 -0.71 6.87 -6.67
N PRO A 68 -0.91 6.97 -5.34
CA PRO A 68 -0.68 5.83 -4.45
C PRO A 68 -1.45 4.58 -4.86
N ASP A 69 -2.73 4.70 -5.22
CA ASP A 69 -3.56 3.56 -5.61
C ASP A 69 -3.12 3.00 -6.97
N TYR A 70 -2.80 3.87 -7.94
CA TYR A 70 -2.27 3.43 -9.24
C TYR A 70 -0.91 2.75 -9.13
N VAL A 71 -0.01 3.27 -8.30
CA VAL A 71 1.30 2.64 -8.03
C VAL A 71 1.08 1.28 -7.38
N ARG A 72 0.25 1.18 -6.34
CA ARG A 72 -0.10 -0.09 -5.68
C ARG A 72 -0.66 -1.12 -6.67
N SER A 73 -1.58 -0.71 -7.54
CA SER A 73 -2.20 -1.60 -8.52
C SER A 73 -1.19 -2.30 -9.45
N ASN A 74 -0.06 -1.65 -9.73
CA ASN A 74 1.03 -2.23 -10.50
C ASN A 74 2.04 -2.95 -9.60
N PHE A 75 2.45 -2.33 -8.50
CA PHE A 75 3.44 -2.86 -7.57
C PHE A 75 3.01 -4.18 -6.94
N TYR A 76 1.76 -4.28 -6.49
CA TYR A 76 1.20 -5.50 -5.89
C TYR A 76 1.19 -6.69 -6.85
N ARG A 77 1.19 -6.43 -8.17
CA ARG A 77 1.19 -7.46 -9.21
C ARG A 77 2.57 -8.01 -9.55
N LEU A 78 3.63 -7.33 -9.12
CA LEU A 78 4.98 -7.82 -9.29
C LEU A 78 5.19 -9.08 -8.44
N PHE A 79 6.16 -9.91 -8.82
CA PHE A 79 6.51 -11.11 -8.08
C PHE A 79 7.70 -10.82 -7.16
N GLN A 80 7.71 -11.43 -5.98
CA GLN A 80 8.89 -11.38 -5.12
C GLN A 80 10.08 -12.10 -5.79
N GLY A 81 11.25 -11.47 -5.74
CA GLY A 81 12.52 -12.09 -6.07
C GLY A 81 13.16 -12.81 -4.86
N PRO A 82 14.43 -13.23 -4.98
CA PRO A 82 15.13 -13.98 -3.94
C PRO A 82 15.68 -13.08 -2.83
N TYR A 83 14.81 -12.28 -2.22
CA TYR A 83 15.16 -11.36 -1.13
C TYR A 83 14.21 -11.55 0.06
N SER A 84 14.73 -11.31 1.27
CA SER A 84 14.00 -11.54 2.53
C SER A 84 13.43 -10.27 3.15
N VAL A 85 13.13 -9.26 2.34
CA VAL A 85 12.65 -7.95 2.81
C VAL A 85 11.22 -8.09 3.31
N LYS A 86 11.00 -7.82 4.59
CA LYS A 86 9.67 -7.78 5.21
C LYS A 86 9.07 -6.40 5.03
N MET A 87 7.90 -6.35 4.41
CA MET A 87 7.25 -5.10 4.02
C MET A 87 5.92 -4.90 4.74
N ALA A 88 5.60 -3.64 5.02
CA ALA A 88 4.27 -3.21 5.41
C ALA A 88 3.77 -2.07 4.51
N ASP A 89 2.47 -2.04 4.20
CA ASP A 89 1.80 -0.88 3.62
C ASP A 89 0.89 -0.27 4.67
N LEU A 90 1.15 0.98 5.02
CA LEU A 90 0.52 1.69 6.11
C LEU A 90 -0.75 2.43 5.67
N GLY A 91 -1.14 2.32 4.40
CA GLY A 91 -2.27 3.07 3.87
C GLY A 91 -1.89 4.46 3.40
N ASN A 92 -2.84 5.39 3.51
CA ASN A 92 -2.73 6.77 3.03
C ASN A 92 -2.86 7.81 4.12
#